data_AF-A0A2E4Z688-F1
#
_entry.id   AF-A0A2E4Z688-F1
#
_cell.length_a   1.000
_cell.length_b   1.000
_cell.length_c   1.000
_cell.angle_alpha   90.00
_cell.angle_beta   90.00
_cell.angle_gamma   90.00
#
_symmetry.space_group_name_H-M   'P 1'
#
loop_
_entity.id
_entity.type
_entity.pdbx_description
1 polymer ?
#
loop_
_entity_poly.entity_id
_entity_poly.type
_entity_poly.pdbx_seq_one_letter_code
_entity_poly.pdbx_strand_id
1 'polypeptide(L)' 'MKKTQPIRPGVETVSHATQTELQRLAMMTMQLDMALAMAREKGLVDVQGTLELALAEARHARDKLLQ' A
#
# COMPACT_ATOMS: atom_id res chain seq x y z
N MET A 1 -13.60 -30.80 30.95
CA MET A 1 -13.41 -30.52 29.51
C MET A 1 -12.73 -29.17 29.37
N LYS A 2 -11.43 -29.13 29.02
CA LYS A 2 -10.69 -27.88 28.84
C LYS A 2 -11.00 -27.35 27.43
N LYS A 3 -11.67 -26.20 27.34
CA LYS A 3 -11.96 -25.51 26.08
C LYS A 3 -10.64 -25.01 25.49
N THR A 4 -10.18 -25.63 24.42
CA THR A 4 -9.08 -25.14 23.59
C THR A 4 -9.52 -23.84 22.92
N GLN A 5 -9.00 -22.71 23.39
CA GLN A 5 -9.17 -21.45 22.68
C GLN A 5 -8.44 -21.54 21.34
N PRO A 6 -9.03 -21.03 20.24
CA PRO A 6 -8.35 -21.02 18.95
C PRO A 6 -7.10 -20.14 19.05
N ILE A 7 -5.94 -20.71 18.75
CA ILE A 7 -4.69 -19.98 18.56
C ILE A 7 -4.94 -19.04 17.38
N ARG A 8 -5.17 -17.75 17.66
CA ARG A 8 -5.18 -16.74 16.60
C ARG A 8 -3.74 -16.66 16.11
N PRO A 9 -3.44 -16.95 14.82
CA PRO A 9 -2.11 -16.68 14.29
C PRO A 9 -1.82 -15.21 14.59
N GLY A 10 -0.69 -14.96 15.25
CA GLY A 10 -0.29 -13.61 15.62
C GLY A 10 -0.32 -12.76 14.36
N VAL A 11 -1.17 -11.75 14.34
CA VAL A 11 -1.11 -10.73 13.30
C VAL A 11 0.21 -10.01 13.56
N GLU A 12 1.25 -10.39 12.83
CA GLU A 12 2.49 -9.63 12.80
C GLU A 12 2.14 -8.28 12.19
N THR A 13 1.93 -7.29 13.06
CA THR A 13 1.81 -5.90 12.63
C THR A 13 3.13 -5.53 11.98
N VAL A 14 3.12 -5.42 10.64
CA VAL A 14 4.24 -4.91 9.89
C VAL A 14 4.40 -3.43 10.26
N SER A 15 5.25 -3.19 11.26
CA SER A 15 5.54 -1.84 11.75
C SER A 15 6.38 -1.09 10.73
N HIS A 16 6.09 0.19 10.51
CA HIS A 16 6.94 1.06 9.69
C HIS A 16 8.41 1.09 10.14
N ALA A 17 8.68 0.73 11.41
CA ALA A 17 10.03 0.66 11.98
C ALA A 17 10.89 -0.51 11.44
N THR A 18 10.27 -1.57 10.92
CA THR A 18 10.99 -2.73 10.36
C THR A 18 11.09 -2.70 8.83
N GLN A 19 10.44 -1.71 8.19
CA GLN A 19 10.41 -1.61 6.73
C GLN A 19 11.54 -0.75 6.21
N THR A 20 12.22 -1.22 5.16
CA THR A 20 13.08 -0.36 4.37
C THR A 20 12.24 0.70 3.66
N GLU A 21 12.87 1.80 3.28
CA GLU A 21 12.19 2.85 2.52
C GLU A 21 11.59 2.31 1.20
N LEU A 22 12.29 1.37 0.56
CA LEU A 22 11.82 0.68 -0.63
C LEU A 22 10.56 -0.16 -0.36
N GLN A 23 10.49 -0.85 0.77
CA GLN A 23 9.30 -1.62 1.16
C GLN A 23 8.10 -0.70 1.46
N ARG A 24 8.34 0.45 2.10
CA ARG A 24 7.29 1.47 2.32
C ARG A 24 6.76 2.00 0.99
N LEU A 25 7.64 2.33 0.04
CA LEU A 25 7.24 2.79 -1.30
C LEU A 25 6.47 1.73 -2.08
N ALA A 26 6.86 0.46 -1.98
CA ALA A 26 6.12 -0.64 -2.60
C ALA A 26 4.69 -0.74 -2.05
N MET A 27 4.53 -0.64 -0.72
CA MET A 27 3.21 -0.60 -0.09
C MET A 27 2.37 0.60 -0.54
N MET A 28 2.96 1.80 -0.53
CA MET A 28 2.25 3.01 -0.96
C MET A 28 1.80 2.90 -2.41
N THR A 29 2.65 2.38 -3.29
CA THR A 29 2.33 2.19 -4.72
C THR A 29 1.13 1.25 -4.88
N MET A 30 1.12 0.12 -4.17
CA MET A 30 0.00 -0.83 -4.19
C MET A 30 -1.31 -0.20 -3.69
N GLN A 31 -1.25 0.58 -2.61
CA GLN A 31 -2.43 1.28 -2.07
C GLN A 31 -2.96 2.34 -3.04
N LEU A 32 -2.08 3.08 -3.70
CA LEU A 32 -2.45 4.06 -4.72
C LEU A 32 -3.06 3.40 -5.96
N ASP A 33 -2.50 2.28 -6.43
CA ASP A 33 -3.05 1.50 -7.55
C ASP A 33 -4.46 0.98 -7.20
N MET A 34 -4.66 0.48 -5.97
CA MET A 34 -5.99 0.05 -5.51
C MET A 34 -6.97 1.22 -5.43
N ALA A 35 -6.55 2.35 -4.86
CA ALA A 35 -7.38 3.55 -4.78
C ALA A 35 -7.77 4.06 -6.18
N LEU A 36 -6.84 4.00 -7.15
CA LEU A 36 -7.10 4.40 -8.54
C LEU A 36 -8.12 3.47 -9.21
N ALA A 37 -7.99 2.16 -9.00
CA ALA A 37 -8.98 1.20 -9.50
C ALA A 37 -10.38 1.49 -8.95
N MET A 38 -10.49 1.77 -7.65
CA MET A 38 -11.76 2.14 -7.02
C MET A 38 -12.30 3.49 -7.53
N ALA A 39 -11.43 4.47 -7.78
CA ALA A 39 -11.83 5.77 -8.32
C ALA A 39 -12.35 5.65 -9.76
N ARG A 40 -11.75 4.75 -10.57
CA ARG A 40 -12.22 4.42 -11.92
C ARG A 40 -13.58 3.71 -11.90
N GLU A 41 -13.73 2.71 -11.05
CA GLU A 41 -15.00 1.98 -10.88
C GLU A 41 -16.15 2.91 -10.47
N LYS A 42 -15.88 3.90 -9.63
CA LYS A 42 -16.88 4.86 -9.13
C LYS A 42 -17.04 6.12 -9.98
N GLY A 43 -16.30 6.26 -11.09
CA GLY A 43 -16.36 7.44 -11.95
C GLY A 43 -15.86 8.74 -11.30
N LEU A 44 -14.98 8.65 -10.30
CA LEU A 44 -14.42 9.80 -9.56
C LEU A 44 -13.26 10.44 -10.34
N VAL A 45 -13.58 11.09 -11.46
CA VAL A 45 -12.57 11.60 -12.43
C VAL A 45 -11.57 12.56 -11.80
N ASP A 46 -12.01 13.49 -10.95
CA ASP A 46 -11.14 14.47 -10.30
C ASP A 46 -10.09 13.81 -9.38
N VAL A 47 -10.46 12.69 -8.77
CA VAL A 47 -9.59 11.92 -7.88
C VAL A 47 -8.59 11.08 -8.66
N GLN A 48 -8.98 10.58 -9.85
CA GLN A 48 -8.11 9.77 -10.70
C GLN A 48 -6.83 10.51 -11.08
N GLY A 49 -6.94 11.78 -11.53
CA GLY A 49 -5.77 12.57 -11.92
C GLY A 49 -4.79 12.78 -10.76
N THR A 50 -5.32 13.03 -9.56
CA THR A 50 -4.48 13.17 -8.35
C THR A 50 -3.77 11.86 -8.00
N LEU A 51 -4.46 10.73 -8.10
CA LEU A 51 -3.89 9.41 -7.82
C LEU A 51 -2.85 8.98 -8.87
N GLU A 52 -3.06 9.32 -10.14
CA GLU A 52 -2.10 9.05 -11.22
C GLU A 52 -0.80 9.85 -11.05
N LEU A 53 -0.90 11.12 -10.65
CA LEU A 53 0.26 11.94 -10.31
C LEU A 53 1.02 11.36 -9.11
N ALA A 54 0.31 11.01 -8.03
CA ALA A 54 0.92 10.39 -6.85
C ALA A 54 1.62 9.05 -7.18
N LEU A 55 1.04 8.23 -8.07
CA LEU A 55 1.68 7.00 -8.55
C LEU A 55 2.96 7.28 -9.34
N ALA A 56 2.95 8.31 -10.20
CA ALA A 56 4.14 8.69 -10.96
C ALA A 56 5.27 9.14 -10.02
N GLU A 57 4.96 9.94 -9.01
CA GLU A 57 5.92 10.38 -7.99
C GLU A 57 6.48 9.22 -7.16
N ALA A 58 5.61 8.30 -6.71
CA ALA A 58 6.04 7.11 -5.96
C ALA A 58 6.96 6.20 -6.78
N ARG A 59 6.65 6.01 -8.07
CA ARG A 59 7.50 5.25 -9.01
C ARG A 59 8.85 5.93 -9.21
N HIS A 60 8.87 7.23 -9.40
CA HIS A 60 10.11 8.02 -9.53
C HIS A 60 10.98 7.94 -8.27
N ALA A 61 10.38 8.05 -7.08
CA ALA A 61 11.09 7.90 -5.82
C ALA A 61 11.69 6.50 -5.64
N ARG A 62 10.93 5.46 -6.00
CA ARG A 62 11.41 4.07 -6.00
C ARG A 62 12.59 3.90 -6.95
N ASP A 63 12.49 4.41 -8.17
CA ASP A 63 13.53 4.24 -9.18
C ASP A 63 14.84 4.93 -8.74
N LYS A 64 14.76 6.08 -8.06
CA LYS A 64 15.93 6.73 -7.44
C LYS A 64 16.60 5.91 -6.33
N LEU A 65 15.85 5.12 -5.57
CA LEU A 65 16.40 4.26 -4.52
C LEU A 65 17.01 2.97 -5.06
N LEU A 66 16.69 2.60 -6.31
CA LEU A 66 17.22 1.41 -6.99
C LEU A 66 18.49 1.69 -7.80
N GLN A 67 18.88 2.96 -7.96
CA GLN A 67 20.12 3.42 -8.59
C GLN A 67 21.28 3.43 -7.59
#